data_AF-A0A2G6CC83-F1
#
_entry.id   AF-A0A2G6CC83-F1
#
_cell.length_a   1.000
_cell.length_b   1.000
_cell.length_c   1.000
_cell.angle_alpha   90.00
_cell.angle_beta   90.00
_cell.angle_gamma   90.00
#
_symmetry.space_group_name_H-M   'P 1'
#
loop_
_entity.id
_entity.type
_entity.pdbx_description
1 polymer ?
#
loop_
_entity_poly.entity_id
_entity_poly.type
_entity_poly.pdbx_seq_one_letter_code
_entity_poly.pdbx_strand_id
1 'polypeptide(L)'
;MPWTVSGVARANAALVAQGEAGRPVYGGTPTDQSVREALSALAQAGKSVTFYPFILMDQTRGNTLPDPWSGETGQPHLPWRGRITLSRAPGVEGSPDQSAAAADEVAAFFGTAQPGDFTVTGTGVSYSGPQEWSYRRMILHYAHLCASAGGVDAFLIGSEMRGLTQIRGADNSFPAVDALIQLAADVRAILGPEVKIGYAADWSEYFGYHPQDGSGDLFYHLDPLWADANIDFVGIDNYMPLSDWRGEEGEADGDYGSIYNLEYLKANIQGGEGYDWYYHAPEAEAAQLRTPITDAAHNEPWVWRYKDITNWWTRTHHGRVNGVRNEDPTAWMPGSKPIWFTELGCAAVDKGTNQPNRFLDAKSSESGLPKYSNGRRDSNGRRDDFIQRQYLRAMYDYWNDPAHNITDVETGVQMIDMSRAHVWAWDARPFPWFPGNLDLWSDGANYPFGHWLNGRTSARSLASVVEEICARSGVTEVDVSRLYGLVRGYSVNQIGGARAALQPLMLAYGVEAAERGGQLVFASRDGATDHVLDPDRLALTDQQEVTLSLSRAPTADMAGRVRLNYIEAEGDYELRSAEAIFPDEVSRAVSQSELPLVLLQSEGQAITERWLSEA
;
A
#
# COMPACT_ATOMS: atom_id res chain seq x y z
N MET A 1 -32.22 -8.95 -0.89
CA MET A 1 -32.14 -9.61 0.43
C MET A 1 -32.38 -8.59 1.53
N PRO A 2 -33.15 -8.90 2.59
CA PRO A 2 -33.26 -8.03 3.77
C PRO A 2 -31.93 -8.02 4.54
N TRP A 3 -31.62 -6.90 5.21
CA TRP A 3 -30.42 -6.80 6.04
C TRP A 3 -30.66 -7.45 7.41
N THR A 4 -29.83 -8.46 7.71
CA THR A 4 -29.77 -9.14 9.01
C THR A 4 -28.34 -9.58 9.31
N VAL A 5 -27.86 -9.33 10.52
CA VAL A 5 -26.55 -9.78 11.02
C VAL A 5 -26.69 -10.23 12.46
N SER A 6 -26.20 -11.42 12.81
CA SER A 6 -26.23 -11.92 14.19
C SER A 6 -27.64 -11.96 14.80
N GLY A 7 -28.66 -12.24 13.97
CA GLY A 7 -30.08 -12.21 14.35
C GLY A 7 -30.70 -10.81 14.50
N VAL A 8 -29.93 -9.74 14.31
CA VAL A 8 -30.42 -8.35 14.37
C VAL A 8 -30.93 -7.93 13.00
N ALA A 9 -32.21 -7.56 12.91
CA ALA A 9 -32.80 -7.02 11.70
C ALA A 9 -32.49 -5.53 11.54
N ARG A 10 -32.52 -5.04 10.29
CA ARG A 10 -32.22 -3.64 9.93
C ARG A 10 -32.88 -2.59 10.83
N ALA A 11 -34.14 -2.80 11.19
CA ALA A 11 -34.91 -1.84 12.00
C ALA A 11 -34.38 -1.70 13.44
N ASN A 12 -33.63 -2.68 13.93
CA ASN A 12 -33.09 -2.74 15.29
C ASN A 12 -31.57 -2.53 15.33
N ALA A 13 -30.93 -2.36 14.18
CA ALA A 13 -29.48 -2.18 14.09
C ALA A 13 -29.08 -0.74 14.39
N ALA A 14 -27.92 -0.58 15.03
CA ALA A 14 -27.30 0.74 15.16
C ALA A 14 -26.96 1.27 13.76
N LEU A 15 -27.23 2.56 13.53
CA LEU A 15 -26.86 3.22 12.29
C LEU A 15 -25.38 3.60 12.34
N VAL A 16 -24.69 3.40 11.23
CA VAL A 16 -23.32 3.90 11.03
C VAL A 16 -23.32 5.43 11.16
N ALA A 17 -22.26 5.98 11.74
CA ALA A 17 -22.07 7.42 11.83
C ALA A 17 -22.25 8.11 10.47
N GLN A 18 -22.84 9.30 10.51
CA GLN A 18 -23.08 10.13 9.33
C GLN A 18 -22.16 11.36 9.36
N GLY A 19 -21.64 11.73 8.20
CA GLY A 19 -20.89 12.97 8.04
C GLY A 19 -21.82 14.19 7.92
N GLU A 20 -21.22 15.36 7.73
CA GLU A 20 -21.92 16.66 7.70
C GLU A 20 -23.04 16.75 6.64
N ALA A 21 -22.91 16.01 5.53
CA ALA A 21 -23.92 15.95 4.47
C ALA A 21 -25.05 14.93 4.73
N GLY A 22 -25.16 14.38 5.95
CA GLY A 22 -26.13 13.31 6.29
C GLY A 22 -25.87 11.98 5.57
N ARG A 23 -24.70 11.83 4.94
CA ARG A 23 -24.27 10.61 4.27
C ARG A 23 -23.49 9.72 5.24
N PRO A 24 -23.61 8.39 5.14
CA PRO A 24 -22.84 7.49 5.99
C PRO A 24 -21.33 7.67 5.75
N VAL A 25 -20.56 7.62 6.83
CA VAL A 25 -19.10 7.71 6.79
C VAL A 25 -18.49 6.45 6.17
N TYR A 26 -18.99 5.27 6.58
CA TYR A 26 -18.60 3.97 6.06
C TYR A 26 -19.77 3.24 5.40
N GLY A 27 -19.46 2.23 4.59
CA GLY A 27 -20.44 1.19 4.30
C GLY A 27 -20.82 0.45 5.59
N GLY A 28 -22.10 0.14 5.77
CA GLY A 28 -22.52 -0.76 6.84
C GLY A 28 -22.02 -2.18 6.59
N THR A 29 -21.91 -2.98 7.65
CA THR A 29 -21.55 -4.40 7.57
C THR A 29 -22.44 -5.14 6.55
N PRO A 30 -21.88 -5.99 5.68
CA PRO A 30 -22.69 -6.82 4.80
C PRO A 30 -23.60 -7.76 5.60
N THR A 31 -24.71 -8.17 4.99
CA THR A 31 -25.62 -9.15 5.62
C THR A 31 -24.95 -10.51 5.75
N ASP A 32 -25.33 -11.30 6.76
CA ASP A 32 -24.83 -12.68 6.90
C ASP A 32 -25.08 -13.48 5.61
N GLN A 33 -26.27 -13.34 5.03
CA GLN A 33 -26.64 -14.02 3.78
C GLN A 33 -25.71 -13.64 2.61
N SER A 34 -25.40 -12.35 2.43
CA SER A 34 -24.52 -11.89 1.34
C SER A 34 -23.09 -12.39 1.51
N VAL A 35 -22.61 -12.51 2.75
CA VAL A 35 -21.29 -13.10 3.01
C VAL A 35 -21.28 -14.57 2.61
N ARG A 36 -22.30 -15.35 3.00
CA ARG A 36 -22.41 -16.77 2.61
C ARG A 36 -22.50 -16.94 1.09
N GLU A 37 -23.29 -16.11 0.41
CA GLU A 37 -23.41 -16.11 -1.05
C GLU A 37 -22.06 -15.78 -1.72
N ALA A 38 -21.32 -14.80 -1.20
CA ALA A 38 -20.00 -14.44 -1.72
C ALA A 38 -18.97 -15.57 -1.54
N LEU A 39 -18.92 -16.19 -0.35
CA LEU A 39 -18.04 -17.34 -0.07
C LEU A 39 -18.35 -18.51 -1.02
N SER A 40 -19.63 -18.83 -1.21
CA SER A 40 -20.05 -19.88 -2.14
C SER A 40 -19.66 -19.56 -3.58
N ALA A 41 -19.84 -18.31 -4.03
CA ALA A 41 -19.47 -17.89 -5.38
C ALA A 41 -17.95 -17.95 -5.61
N LEU A 42 -17.15 -17.51 -4.64
CA LEU A 42 -15.69 -17.57 -4.71
C LEU A 42 -15.17 -19.01 -4.73
N ALA A 43 -15.73 -19.88 -3.89
CA ALA A 43 -15.40 -21.30 -3.89
C ALA A 43 -15.75 -21.98 -5.22
N GLN A 44 -16.94 -21.69 -5.78
CA GLN A 44 -17.34 -22.19 -7.11
C GLN A 44 -16.43 -21.67 -8.23
N ALA A 45 -15.86 -20.48 -8.07
CA ALA A 45 -14.87 -19.91 -8.99
C ALA A 45 -13.44 -20.46 -8.77
N GLY A 46 -13.25 -21.44 -7.86
CA GLY A 46 -11.96 -22.04 -7.55
C GLY A 46 -10.99 -21.07 -6.87
N LYS A 47 -11.50 -20.08 -6.14
CA LYS A 47 -10.68 -19.14 -5.37
C LYS A 47 -10.51 -19.65 -3.95
N SER A 48 -9.27 -19.63 -3.46
CA SER A 48 -9.02 -19.81 -2.04
C SER A 48 -9.30 -18.52 -1.29
N VAL A 49 -10.11 -18.59 -0.23
CA VAL A 49 -10.62 -17.41 0.47
C VAL A 49 -9.98 -17.24 1.83
N THR A 50 -9.38 -16.07 2.07
CA THR A 50 -9.01 -15.58 3.40
C THR A 50 -10.12 -14.66 3.91
N PHE A 51 -10.79 -15.04 5.00
CA PHE A 51 -11.81 -14.21 5.63
C PHE A 51 -11.15 -13.24 6.62
N TYR A 52 -11.29 -11.94 6.36
CA TYR A 52 -10.61 -10.87 7.08
C TYR A 52 -11.65 -9.93 7.74
N PRO A 53 -12.09 -10.22 8.98
CA PRO A 53 -12.93 -9.31 9.75
C PRO A 53 -12.07 -8.27 10.48
N PHE A 54 -12.43 -6.99 10.35
CA PHE A 54 -11.79 -5.91 11.11
C PHE A 54 -12.78 -4.80 11.49
N ILE A 55 -12.32 -3.88 12.33
CA ILE A 55 -13.10 -2.77 12.88
C ILE A 55 -12.64 -1.43 12.31
N LEU A 56 -13.60 -0.51 12.17
CA LEU A 56 -13.38 0.89 11.81
C LEU A 56 -13.84 1.77 12.96
N MET A 57 -13.22 2.93 13.08
CA MET A 57 -13.43 3.87 14.18
C MET A 57 -14.37 5.00 13.72
N ASP A 58 -15.39 5.33 14.51
CA ASP A 58 -16.47 6.23 14.09
C ASP A 58 -16.52 7.57 14.85
N GLN A 59 -15.44 7.92 15.57
CA GLN A 59 -15.33 9.21 16.24
C GLN A 59 -15.40 10.34 15.22
N THR A 60 -16.44 11.17 15.31
CA THR A 60 -16.61 12.32 14.41
C THR A 60 -15.89 13.56 14.93
N ARG A 61 -15.70 14.57 14.06
CA ARG A 61 -15.18 15.88 14.48
C ARG A 61 -16.04 16.47 15.59
N GLY A 62 -15.39 17.08 16.59
CA GLY A 62 -16.06 17.69 17.74
C GLY A 62 -16.64 16.72 18.76
N ASN A 63 -16.26 15.43 18.73
CA ASN A 63 -16.62 14.50 19.80
C ASN A 63 -16.04 14.96 21.16
N THR A 64 -16.66 14.52 22.25
CA THR A 64 -16.27 14.87 23.62
C THR A 64 -15.60 13.72 24.36
N LEU A 65 -15.12 12.70 23.64
CA LEU A 65 -14.44 11.57 24.26
C LEU A 65 -13.06 12.02 24.76
N PRO A 66 -12.60 11.58 25.93
CA PRO A 66 -11.22 11.81 26.35
C PRO A 66 -10.26 11.19 25.33
N ASP A 67 -9.27 11.95 24.89
CA ASP A 67 -8.21 11.46 24.03
C ASP A 67 -7.16 10.72 24.88
N PRO A 68 -6.99 9.39 24.72
CA PRO A 68 -6.06 8.63 25.54
C PRO A 68 -4.60 9.02 25.31
N TRP A 69 -4.26 9.65 24.18
CA TRP A 69 -2.90 10.02 23.81
C TRP A 69 -2.47 11.40 24.29
N SER A 70 -3.41 12.34 24.41
CA SER A 70 -3.13 13.71 24.88
C SER A 70 -3.67 13.99 26.28
N GLY A 71 -4.67 13.24 26.74
CA GLY A 71 -5.43 13.50 27.97
C GLY A 71 -6.47 14.61 27.85
N GLU A 72 -6.56 15.27 26.69
CA GLU A 72 -7.48 16.36 26.41
C GLU A 72 -8.87 15.84 25.99
N THR A 73 -9.84 16.76 25.90
CA THR A 73 -11.18 16.42 25.36
C THR A 73 -11.17 16.44 23.84
N GLY A 74 -11.67 15.36 23.23
CA GLY A 74 -11.88 15.22 21.80
C GLY A 74 -10.85 14.31 21.16
N GLN A 75 -11.24 13.06 20.90
CA GLN A 75 -10.41 12.12 20.15
C GLN A 75 -10.23 12.57 18.69
N PRO A 76 -9.12 12.20 18.04
CA PRO A 76 -8.98 12.31 16.59
C PRO A 76 -10.18 11.71 15.86
N HIS A 77 -10.52 12.26 14.71
CA HIS A 77 -11.73 11.87 13.97
C HIS A 77 -11.41 10.73 12.98
N LEU A 78 -12.21 9.66 13.03
CA LEU A 78 -12.01 8.43 12.26
C LEU A 78 -10.56 7.91 12.36
N PRO A 79 -10.03 7.69 13.58
CA PRO A 79 -8.66 7.25 13.78
C PRO A 79 -8.46 5.83 13.24
N TRP A 80 -7.21 5.46 13.01
CA TRP A 80 -6.87 4.08 12.65
C TRP A 80 -7.06 3.14 13.85
N ARG A 81 -7.51 1.90 13.59
CA ARG A 81 -7.75 0.89 14.63
C ARG A 81 -6.53 0.58 15.48
N GLY A 82 -5.31 0.69 14.93
CA GLY A 82 -4.08 0.54 15.68
C GLY A 82 -3.83 1.62 16.74
N ARG A 83 -4.71 2.63 16.85
CA ARG A 83 -4.73 3.64 17.93
C ARG A 83 -5.56 3.22 19.15
N ILE A 84 -6.29 2.12 19.08
CA ILE A 84 -7.03 1.57 20.24
C ILE A 84 -6.02 1.26 21.34
N THR A 85 -6.27 1.78 22.54
CA THR A 85 -5.37 1.65 23.69
C THR A 85 -6.18 1.80 24.99
N LEU A 86 -5.48 1.84 26.13
CA LEU A 86 -6.04 2.06 27.46
C LEU A 86 -6.75 3.42 27.59
N SER A 87 -7.46 3.61 28.70
CA SER A 87 -8.08 4.89 29.09
C SER A 87 -7.10 6.08 29.07
N ARG A 88 -5.82 5.79 29.32
CA ARG A 88 -4.67 6.66 29.01
C ARG A 88 -3.56 5.80 28.41
N ALA A 89 -3.09 6.18 27.23
CA ALA A 89 -2.12 5.41 26.46
C ALA A 89 -0.79 5.22 27.23
N PRO A 90 -0.03 4.14 26.97
CA PRO A 90 1.31 3.97 27.52
C PRO A 90 2.19 5.21 27.28
N GLY A 91 2.94 5.63 28.29
CA GLY A 91 3.78 6.84 28.27
C GLY A 91 3.06 8.15 28.61
N VAL A 92 1.73 8.14 28.74
CA VAL A 92 0.95 9.27 29.25
C VAL A 92 0.86 9.22 30.78
N GLU A 93 0.97 10.38 31.44
CA GLU A 93 0.84 10.46 32.90
C GLU A 93 -0.50 9.87 33.38
N GLY A 94 -0.44 8.98 34.36
CA GLY A 94 -1.61 8.27 34.89
C GLY A 94 -2.09 7.11 34.02
N SER A 95 -1.31 6.65 33.04
CA SER A 95 -1.60 5.44 32.29
C SER A 95 -1.75 4.21 33.19
N PRO A 96 -2.77 3.35 32.96
CA PRO A 96 -2.85 2.05 33.60
C PRO A 96 -1.81 1.02 33.12
N ASP A 97 -0.97 1.33 32.13
CA ASP A 97 0.06 0.41 31.61
C ASP A 97 0.93 -0.15 32.74
N GLN A 98 1.33 -1.43 32.60
CA GLN A 98 2.04 -2.22 33.60
C GLN A 98 1.24 -2.52 34.90
N SER A 99 -0.09 -2.48 34.86
CA SER A 99 -0.94 -2.73 36.03
C SER A 99 -2.03 -3.78 35.80
N ALA A 100 -2.69 -4.21 36.88
CA ALA A 100 -3.87 -5.06 36.79
C ALA A 100 -5.06 -4.35 36.10
N ALA A 101 -5.16 -3.03 36.24
CA ALA A 101 -6.23 -2.25 35.58
C ALA A 101 -6.10 -2.27 34.05
N ALA A 102 -4.87 -2.35 33.51
CA ALA A 102 -4.68 -2.55 32.07
C ALA A 102 -5.26 -3.88 31.59
N ALA A 103 -5.07 -4.96 32.36
CA ALA A 103 -5.66 -6.26 32.04
C ALA A 103 -7.20 -6.23 32.11
N ASP A 104 -7.78 -5.52 33.08
CA ASP A 104 -9.24 -5.35 33.19
C ASP A 104 -9.83 -4.57 32.00
N GLU A 105 -9.16 -3.50 31.55
CA GLU A 105 -9.59 -2.73 30.37
C GLU A 105 -9.51 -3.55 29.08
N VAL A 106 -8.44 -4.33 28.91
CA VAL A 106 -8.32 -5.26 27.77
C VAL A 106 -9.40 -6.34 27.82
N ALA A 107 -9.66 -6.91 28.99
CA ALA A 107 -10.72 -7.91 29.17
C ALA A 107 -12.10 -7.33 28.82
N ALA A 108 -12.37 -6.06 29.17
CA ALA A 108 -13.61 -5.38 28.80
C ALA A 108 -13.76 -5.17 27.29
N PHE A 109 -12.67 -4.89 26.57
CA PHE A 109 -12.67 -4.79 25.11
C PHE A 109 -12.98 -6.13 24.44
N PHE A 110 -12.31 -7.21 24.87
CA PHE A 110 -12.53 -8.55 24.33
C PHE A 110 -13.91 -9.09 24.67
N GLY A 111 -14.42 -8.81 25.88
CA GLY A 111 -15.72 -9.28 26.36
C GLY A 111 -15.75 -10.76 26.73
N THR A 112 -16.95 -11.25 27.01
CA THR A 112 -17.18 -12.56 27.67
C THR A 112 -17.96 -13.57 26.81
N ALA A 113 -18.35 -13.21 25.58
CA ALA A 113 -19.03 -14.10 24.65
C ALA A 113 -18.32 -15.45 24.46
N GLN A 114 -19.09 -16.53 24.41
CA GLN A 114 -18.58 -17.90 24.28
C GLN A 114 -19.01 -18.54 22.96
N PRO A 115 -18.27 -19.56 22.46
CA PRO A 115 -18.65 -20.29 21.24
C PRO A 115 -20.09 -20.83 21.26
N GLY A 116 -20.58 -21.24 22.43
CA GLY A 116 -21.94 -21.76 22.62
C GLY A 116 -23.06 -20.71 22.59
N ASP A 117 -22.74 -19.42 22.54
CA ASP A 117 -23.73 -18.33 22.48
C ASP A 117 -24.31 -18.12 21.07
N PHE A 118 -23.77 -18.81 20.06
CA PHE A 118 -24.12 -18.65 18.66
C PHE A 118 -24.88 -19.86 18.14
N THR A 119 -25.93 -19.61 17.36
CA THR A 119 -26.72 -20.65 16.68
C THR A 119 -26.76 -20.35 15.18
N VAL A 120 -26.34 -21.31 14.37
CA VAL A 120 -26.48 -21.23 12.91
C VAL A 120 -27.95 -21.36 12.52
N THR A 121 -28.41 -20.47 11.65
CA THR A 121 -29.77 -20.42 11.14
C THR A 121 -29.78 -20.59 9.61
N GLY A 122 -30.97 -20.70 9.01
CA GLY A 122 -31.09 -20.81 7.55
C GLY A 122 -30.49 -19.61 6.80
N THR A 123 -30.52 -18.41 7.38
CA THR A 123 -30.13 -17.16 6.70
C THR A 123 -28.88 -16.48 7.28
N GLY A 124 -28.25 -17.06 8.30
CA GLY A 124 -27.09 -16.46 8.97
C GLY A 124 -26.82 -17.07 10.34
N VAL A 125 -26.31 -16.28 11.28
CA VAL A 125 -26.06 -16.73 12.66
C VAL A 125 -26.89 -15.86 13.61
N SER A 126 -27.39 -16.42 14.70
CA SER A 126 -28.04 -15.68 15.79
C SER A 126 -27.23 -15.77 17.08
N TYR A 127 -27.26 -14.72 17.89
CA TYR A 127 -26.54 -14.64 19.16
C TYR A 127 -27.50 -14.54 20.36
N SER A 128 -27.22 -15.30 21.42
CA SER A 128 -28.02 -15.33 22.65
C SER A 128 -27.20 -15.21 23.95
N GLY A 129 -25.94 -14.77 23.85
CA GLY A 129 -25.03 -14.59 24.98
C GLY A 129 -25.21 -13.24 25.71
N PRO A 130 -24.21 -12.81 26.50
CA PRO A 130 -24.19 -11.52 27.18
C PRO A 130 -24.52 -10.33 26.27
N GLN A 131 -25.21 -9.30 26.77
CA GLN A 131 -25.57 -8.12 25.97
C GLN A 131 -24.38 -7.16 25.81
N GLU A 132 -23.39 -7.58 25.02
CA GLU A 132 -22.15 -6.84 24.74
C GLU A 132 -21.90 -6.71 23.24
N TRP A 133 -21.22 -5.66 22.80
CA TRP A 133 -20.70 -5.52 21.42
C TRP A 133 -19.19 -5.60 21.44
N SER A 134 -18.71 -6.74 21.93
CA SER A 134 -17.30 -7.00 22.19
C SER A 134 -16.57 -7.57 20.98
N TYR A 135 -15.23 -7.48 21.00
CA TYR A 135 -14.40 -8.01 19.93
C TYR A 135 -14.57 -9.52 19.75
N ARG A 136 -14.60 -10.27 20.87
CA ARG A 136 -14.79 -11.72 20.86
C ARG A 136 -16.14 -12.11 20.29
N ARG A 137 -17.21 -11.37 20.60
CA ARG A 137 -18.54 -11.60 20.00
C ARG A 137 -18.49 -11.45 18.47
N MET A 138 -17.82 -10.41 17.97
CA MET A 138 -17.70 -10.18 16.52
C MET A 138 -16.95 -11.31 15.83
N ILE A 139 -15.80 -11.72 16.35
CA ILE A 139 -14.96 -12.74 15.72
C ILE A 139 -15.63 -14.11 15.76
N LEU A 140 -16.23 -14.50 16.89
CA LEU A 140 -16.94 -15.79 17.00
C LEU A 140 -18.19 -15.84 16.13
N HIS A 141 -18.91 -14.73 15.95
CA HIS A 141 -20.02 -14.63 14.98
C HIS A 141 -19.55 -15.00 13.57
N TYR A 142 -18.45 -14.38 13.13
CA TYR A 142 -17.91 -14.64 11.79
C TYR A 142 -17.32 -16.04 11.65
N ALA A 143 -16.72 -16.61 12.70
CA ALA A 143 -16.25 -17.99 12.69
C ALA A 143 -17.42 -18.97 12.45
N HIS A 144 -18.55 -18.80 13.16
CA HIS A 144 -19.76 -19.61 12.93
C HIS A 144 -20.35 -19.38 11.54
N LEU A 145 -20.35 -18.13 11.06
CA LEU A 145 -20.85 -17.80 9.72
C LEU A 145 -20.01 -18.50 8.64
N CYS A 146 -18.69 -18.43 8.75
CA CYS A 146 -17.74 -19.09 7.85
C CYS A 146 -17.87 -20.61 7.90
N ALA A 147 -17.93 -21.21 9.10
CA ALA A 147 -18.17 -22.64 9.27
C ALA A 147 -19.48 -23.09 8.60
N SER A 148 -20.55 -22.30 8.73
CA SER A 148 -21.85 -22.61 8.13
C SER A 148 -21.91 -22.41 6.61
N ALA A 149 -21.06 -21.55 6.06
CA ALA A 149 -20.96 -21.28 4.63
C ALA A 149 -20.11 -22.33 3.91
N GLY A 150 -19.00 -22.74 4.54
CA GLY A 150 -17.90 -23.41 3.87
C GLY A 150 -17.16 -22.47 2.90
N GLY A 151 -16.17 -23.01 2.18
CA GLY A 151 -15.43 -22.26 1.15
C GLY A 151 -14.45 -21.21 1.68
N VAL A 152 -14.05 -21.33 2.95
CA VAL A 152 -13.02 -20.49 3.59
C VAL A 152 -11.77 -21.33 3.80
N ASP A 153 -10.64 -20.87 3.27
CA ASP A 153 -9.34 -21.53 3.39
C ASP A 153 -8.55 -20.98 4.57
N ALA A 154 -8.73 -19.70 4.88
CA ALA A 154 -8.07 -19.03 5.99
C ALA A 154 -8.98 -18.01 6.69
N PHE A 155 -8.76 -17.78 7.97
CA PHE A 155 -9.52 -16.86 8.81
C PHE A 155 -8.58 -16.04 9.69
N LEU A 156 -8.73 -14.73 9.67
CA LEU A 156 -7.95 -13.83 10.52
C LEU A 156 -8.71 -13.51 11.80
N ILE A 157 -8.06 -13.70 12.95
CA ILE A 157 -8.64 -13.39 14.28
C ILE A 157 -8.52 -11.92 14.65
N GLY A 158 -7.76 -11.15 13.86
CA GLY A 158 -7.61 -9.72 14.01
C GLY A 158 -6.55 -9.13 13.11
N SER A 159 -6.44 -7.81 13.17
CA SER A 159 -5.55 -7.05 12.30
C SER A 159 -5.15 -5.69 12.83
N GLU A 160 -3.87 -5.34 12.70
CA GLU A 160 -3.33 -4.00 12.95
C GLU A 160 -3.75 -3.41 14.31
N MET A 161 -3.91 -4.25 15.33
CA MET A 161 -4.31 -3.83 16.67
C MET A 161 -3.10 -3.38 17.51
N ARG A 162 -2.13 -2.73 16.87
CA ARG A 162 -0.80 -2.41 17.43
C ARG A 162 -0.86 -1.77 18.81
N GLY A 163 -1.70 -0.75 18.99
CA GLY A 163 -1.85 -0.07 20.28
C GLY A 163 -2.45 -0.94 21.38
N LEU A 164 -3.22 -1.97 21.02
CA LEU A 164 -3.86 -2.90 21.94
C LEU A 164 -2.92 -4.06 22.31
N THR A 165 -2.22 -4.63 21.33
CA THR A 165 -1.27 -5.76 21.53
C THR A 165 -0.04 -5.36 22.33
N GLN A 166 0.35 -4.08 22.28
CA GLN A 166 1.49 -3.53 23.03
C GLN A 166 1.16 -3.15 24.49
N ILE A 167 -0.10 -3.25 24.93
CA ILE A 167 -0.49 -2.96 26.31
C ILE A 167 0.19 -3.96 27.27
N ARG A 168 0.84 -3.43 28.30
CA ARG A 168 1.46 -4.23 29.36
C ARG A 168 0.53 -4.34 30.56
N GLY A 169 0.34 -5.57 31.05
CA GLY A 169 -0.21 -5.84 32.37
C GLY A 169 0.88 -5.82 33.45
N ALA A 170 0.52 -6.24 34.67
CA ALA A 170 1.51 -6.44 35.73
C ALA A 170 2.66 -7.36 35.26
N ASP A 171 3.87 -7.07 35.72
CA ASP A 171 5.09 -7.83 35.42
C ASP A 171 5.41 -7.95 33.92
N ASN A 172 5.05 -6.94 33.12
CA ASN A 172 5.25 -6.90 31.66
C ASN A 172 4.55 -8.07 30.91
N SER A 173 3.41 -8.54 31.42
CA SER A 173 2.50 -9.43 30.68
C SER A 173 1.81 -8.70 29.52
N PHE A 174 1.30 -9.43 28.52
CA PHE A 174 0.61 -8.87 27.35
C PHE A 174 -0.83 -9.41 27.25
N PRO A 175 -1.78 -8.88 28.05
CA PRO A 175 -3.12 -9.45 28.20
C PRO A 175 -3.92 -9.53 26.90
N ALA A 176 -3.68 -8.63 25.94
CA ALA A 176 -4.34 -8.68 24.63
C ALA A 176 -3.87 -9.88 23.80
N VAL A 177 -2.58 -10.23 23.90
CA VAL A 177 -1.99 -11.40 23.23
C VAL A 177 -2.55 -12.68 23.85
N ASP A 178 -2.65 -12.76 25.18
CA ASP A 178 -3.28 -13.89 25.87
C ASP A 178 -4.75 -14.08 25.42
N ALA A 179 -5.50 -12.99 25.29
CA ALA A 179 -6.87 -13.01 24.80
C ALA A 179 -6.97 -13.46 23.33
N LEU A 180 -6.02 -13.08 22.47
CA LEU A 180 -5.93 -13.54 21.08
C LEU A 180 -5.62 -15.04 20.99
N ILE A 181 -4.73 -15.56 21.84
CA ILE A 181 -4.43 -17.00 21.91
C ILE A 181 -5.67 -17.79 22.27
N GLN A 182 -6.41 -17.36 23.31
CA GLN A 182 -7.67 -17.98 23.68
C GLN A 182 -8.69 -17.91 22.53
N LEU A 183 -8.81 -16.74 21.86
CA LEU A 183 -9.68 -16.57 20.71
C LEU A 183 -9.31 -17.50 19.55
N ALA A 184 -8.03 -17.71 19.28
CA ALA A 184 -7.55 -18.64 18.25
C ALA A 184 -8.00 -20.08 18.53
N ALA A 185 -7.92 -20.53 19.79
CA ALA A 185 -8.37 -21.85 20.21
C ALA A 185 -9.90 -22.02 20.01
N ASP A 186 -10.69 -21.00 20.36
CA ASP A 186 -12.14 -21.03 20.19
C ASP A 186 -12.55 -21.00 18.71
N VAL A 187 -11.88 -20.19 17.90
CA VAL A 187 -12.10 -20.15 16.45
C VAL A 187 -11.71 -21.49 15.81
N ARG A 188 -10.61 -22.12 16.24
CA ARG A 188 -10.22 -23.47 15.82
C ARG A 188 -11.29 -24.51 16.12
N ALA A 189 -11.89 -24.45 17.31
CA ALA A 189 -12.95 -25.38 17.70
C ALA A 189 -14.21 -25.24 16.81
N ILE A 190 -14.47 -24.05 16.25
CA ILE A 190 -15.61 -23.78 15.36
C ILE A 190 -15.31 -24.16 13.90
N LEU A 191 -14.16 -23.70 13.38
CA LEU A 191 -13.81 -23.86 11.96
C LEU A 191 -13.22 -25.23 11.63
N GLY A 192 -12.71 -25.95 12.64
CA GLY A 192 -12.06 -27.25 12.47
C GLY A 192 -10.58 -27.14 12.04
N PRO A 193 -9.92 -28.28 11.80
CA PRO A 193 -8.47 -28.34 11.58
C PRO A 193 -8.02 -27.86 10.19
N GLU A 194 -8.93 -27.83 9.21
CA GLU A 194 -8.55 -27.57 7.81
C GLU A 194 -8.39 -26.07 7.50
N VAL A 195 -9.20 -25.21 8.13
CA VAL A 195 -9.15 -23.75 7.89
C VAL A 195 -7.93 -23.16 8.55
N LYS A 196 -7.09 -22.43 7.82
CA LYS A 196 -5.90 -21.78 8.36
C LYS A 196 -6.27 -20.59 9.24
N ILE A 197 -5.61 -20.41 10.38
CA ILE A 197 -5.88 -19.29 11.29
C ILE A 197 -4.63 -18.44 11.45
N GLY A 198 -4.78 -17.11 11.39
CA GLY A 198 -3.69 -16.17 11.60
C GLY A 198 -4.15 -14.85 12.20
N TYR A 199 -3.19 -13.98 12.51
CA TYR A 199 -3.39 -12.58 12.89
C TYR A 199 -2.61 -11.72 11.88
N ALA A 200 -3.21 -10.63 11.41
CA ALA A 200 -2.61 -9.72 10.43
C ALA A 200 -1.94 -8.55 11.18
N ALA A 201 -0.67 -8.72 11.56
CA ALA A 201 0.05 -7.66 12.26
C ALA A 201 0.34 -6.48 11.33
N ASP A 202 0.31 -5.26 11.87
CA ASP A 202 0.83 -4.08 11.17
C ASP A 202 2.33 -4.30 10.85
N TRP A 203 2.83 -3.78 9.73
CA TRP A 203 4.24 -3.91 9.33
C TRP A 203 5.20 -3.37 10.40
N SER A 204 4.74 -2.46 11.26
CA SER A 204 5.52 -1.90 12.37
C SER A 204 5.29 -2.61 13.72
N GLU A 205 4.59 -3.74 13.73
CA GLU A 205 4.16 -4.47 14.95
C GLU A 205 4.78 -5.87 15.05
N TYR A 206 4.82 -6.62 13.94
CA TYR A 206 5.13 -8.06 13.94
C TYR A 206 6.48 -8.43 14.56
N PHE A 207 7.49 -7.56 14.39
CA PHE A 207 8.89 -7.87 14.67
C PHE A 207 9.28 -7.72 16.15
N GLY A 208 8.44 -7.06 16.95
CA GLY A 208 8.71 -6.81 18.36
C GLY A 208 8.23 -5.43 18.81
N TYR A 209 8.10 -5.28 20.13
CA TYR A 209 7.76 -4.02 20.80
C TYR A 209 8.99 -3.45 21.50
N HIS A 210 9.25 -2.18 21.20
CA HIS A 210 10.38 -1.40 21.71
C HIS A 210 9.82 -0.16 22.43
N PRO A 211 9.50 -0.26 23.75
CA PRO A 211 8.96 0.86 24.50
C PRO A 211 9.86 2.10 24.40
N GLN A 212 9.27 3.25 24.13
CA GLN A 212 9.97 4.54 24.08
C GLN A 212 9.99 5.24 25.45
N ASP A 213 9.99 4.46 26.53
CA ASP A 213 10.00 4.92 27.93
C ASP A 213 11.40 5.01 28.55
N GLY A 214 12.45 4.74 27.74
CA GLY A 214 13.84 4.79 28.17
C GLY A 214 14.32 3.54 28.91
N SER A 215 13.48 2.52 29.08
CA SER A 215 13.89 1.21 29.64
C SER A 215 14.99 0.54 28.81
N GLY A 216 14.94 0.70 27.49
CA GLY A 216 15.76 -0.12 26.58
C GLY A 216 15.24 -1.56 26.48
N ASP A 217 13.97 -1.79 26.85
CA ASP A 217 13.33 -3.09 26.71
C ASP A 217 13.11 -3.46 25.24
N LEU A 218 13.12 -4.76 24.99
CA LEU A 218 12.75 -5.38 23.72
C LEU A 218 11.88 -6.60 24.01
N PHE A 219 10.62 -6.53 23.61
CA PHE A 219 9.66 -7.62 23.80
C PHE A 219 9.21 -8.19 22.47
N TYR A 220 9.42 -9.48 22.27
CA TYR A 220 8.72 -10.22 21.22
C TYR A 220 7.32 -10.61 21.70
N HIS A 221 6.50 -9.59 21.99
CA HIS A 221 5.19 -9.72 22.61
C HIS A 221 4.22 -10.62 21.85
N LEU A 222 4.35 -10.74 20.52
CA LEU A 222 3.51 -11.60 19.69
C LEU A 222 4.04 -13.04 19.53
N ASP A 223 5.28 -13.35 19.95
CA ASP A 223 5.83 -14.70 19.82
C ASP A 223 4.98 -15.79 20.48
N PRO A 224 4.36 -15.58 21.65
CA PRO A 224 3.42 -16.56 22.21
C PRO A 224 2.26 -16.88 21.26
N LEU A 225 1.70 -15.88 20.58
CA LEU A 225 0.65 -16.09 19.58
C LEU A 225 1.21 -16.78 18.33
N TRP A 226 2.37 -16.34 17.84
CA TRP A 226 3.03 -16.94 16.69
C TRP A 226 3.46 -18.38 16.92
N ALA A 227 3.80 -18.77 18.14
CA ALA A 227 4.15 -20.13 18.50
C ALA A 227 2.91 -21.02 18.74
N ASP A 228 1.75 -20.46 19.06
CA ASP A 228 0.54 -21.22 19.41
C ASP A 228 0.13 -22.20 18.31
N ALA A 229 -0.22 -23.43 18.69
CA ALA A 229 -0.55 -24.50 17.73
C ALA A 229 -1.83 -24.24 16.91
N ASN A 230 -2.68 -23.30 17.33
CA ASN A 230 -3.88 -22.92 16.59
C ASN A 230 -3.59 -21.89 15.49
N ILE A 231 -2.45 -21.20 15.53
CA ILE A 231 -2.01 -20.27 14.49
C ILE A 231 -1.20 -21.01 13.44
N ASP A 232 -1.58 -20.89 12.16
CA ASP A 232 -0.93 -21.60 11.06
C ASP A 232 0.14 -20.78 10.33
N PHE A 233 0.03 -19.44 10.36
CA PHE A 233 0.91 -18.53 9.64
C PHE A 233 1.04 -17.20 10.37
N VAL A 234 2.15 -16.50 10.12
CA VAL A 234 2.37 -15.12 10.58
C VAL A 234 1.82 -14.18 9.51
N GLY A 235 0.76 -13.42 9.81
CA GLY A 235 0.20 -12.43 8.90
C GLY A 235 0.87 -11.07 9.08
N ILE A 236 1.25 -10.43 7.97
CA ILE A 236 1.80 -9.07 7.96
C ILE A 236 1.06 -8.24 6.92
N ASP A 237 0.51 -7.10 7.34
CA ASP A 237 0.02 -6.05 6.45
C ASP A 237 1.21 -5.19 6.01
N ASN A 238 1.85 -5.62 4.92
CA ASN A 238 3.17 -5.18 4.50
C ASN A 238 3.13 -3.88 3.71
N TYR A 239 3.23 -2.76 4.44
CA TYR A 239 3.31 -1.42 3.88
C TYR A 239 4.66 -0.72 4.14
N MET A 240 5.74 -1.50 4.23
CA MET A 240 7.09 -0.98 4.45
C MET A 240 7.55 -0.10 3.27
N PRO A 241 8.22 1.05 3.51
CA PRO A 241 8.71 1.92 2.44
C PRO A 241 9.66 1.22 1.46
N LEU A 242 9.48 1.45 0.16
CA LEU A 242 10.37 0.96 -0.91
C LEU A 242 11.19 2.08 -1.57
N SER A 243 11.10 3.30 -1.05
CA SER A 243 11.87 4.43 -1.56
C SER A 243 11.95 5.56 -0.53
N ASP A 244 12.92 6.46 -0.74
CA ASP A 244 13.09 7.74 -0.06
C ASP A 244 13.25 8.87 -1.11
N TRP A 245 12.62 8.69 -2.27
CA TRP A 245 12.83 9.51 -3.46
C TRP A 245 12.37 10.96 -3.25
N ARG A 246 13.23 11.93 -3.61
CA ARG A 246 12.92 13.36 -3.53
C ARG A 246 12.52 13.94 -4.89
N GLY A 247 13.12 13.48 -5.99
CA GLY A 247 12.90 14.05 -7.32
C GLY A 247 13.49 15.45 -7.47
N GLU A 248 14.58 15.73 -6.76
CA GLU A 248 15.34 16.97 -6.79
C GLU A 248 16.80 16.67 -7.15
N GLU A 249 17.48 17.64 -7.76
CA GLU A 249 18.90 17.49 -8.10
C GLU A 249 19.75 17.28 -6.83
N GLY A 250 20.62 16.27 -6.87
CA GLY A 250 21.51 15.96 -5.74
C GLY A 250 20.85 15.18 -4.60
N GLU A 251 19.65 14.63 -4.80
CA GLU A 251 19.05 13.72 -3.81
C GLU A 251 19.90 12.46 -3.56
N ALA A 252 19.78 11.86 -2.37
CA ALA A 252 20.61 10.76 -1.93
C ALA A 252 20.47 9.47 -2.78
N ASP A 253 19.34 9.29 -3.47
CA ASP A 253 19.07 8.11 -4.30
C ASP A 253 19.13 8.40 -5.82
N GLY A 254 19.61 9.59 -6.20
CA GLY A 254 19.55 10.08 -7.58
C GLY A 254 20.29 9.21 -8.60
N ASP A 255 21.30 8.45 -8.17
CA ASP A 255 22.09 7.54 -9.02
C ASP A 255 21.26 6.43 -9.66
N TYR A 256 20.08 6.10 -9.12
CA TYR A 256 19.15 5.16 -9.74
C TYR A 256 18.41 5.75 -10.95
N GLY A 257 18.47 7.07 -11.16
CA GLY A 257 17.92 7.82 -12.29
C GLY A 257 16.40 8.02 -12.26
N SER A 258 15.64 7.12 -11.62
CA SER A 258 14.19 7.27 -11.49
C SER A 258 13.62 6.47 -10.32
N ILE A 259 12.60 7.02 -9.66
CA ILE A 259 11.77 6.26 -8.70
C ILE A 259 11.12 5.01 -9.30
N TYR A 260 10.90 5.01 -10.62
CA TYR A 260 10.32 3.86 -11.31
C TYR A 260 11.31 2.75 -11.60
N ASN A 261 12.60 2.93 -11.27
CA ASN A 261 13.63 1.91 -11.45
C ASN A 261 13.32 0.69 -10.56
N LEU A 262 13.16 -0.50 -11.17
CA LEU A 262 12.83 -1.71 -10.41
C LEU A 262 13.96 -2.13 -9.48
N GLU A 263 15.21 -1.95 -9.87
CA GLU A 263 16.36 -2.31 -9.02
C GLU A 263 16.43 -1.40 -7.80
N TYR A 264 16.07 -0.11 -7.94
CA TYR A 264 15.93 0.80 -6.80
C TYR A 264 14.87 0.32 -5.81
N LEU A 265 13.66 0.03 -6.31
CA LEU A 265 12.55 -0.41 -5.45
C LEU A 265 12.87 -1.76 -4.78
N LYS A 266 13.50 -2.69 -5.50
CA LYS A 266 13.93 -4.01 -4.97
C LYS A 266 15.04 -3.89 -3.93
N ALA A 267 16.04 -3.04 -4.17
CA ALA A 267 17.11 -2.79 -3.21
C ALA A 267 16.58 -2.25 -1.87
N ASN A 268 15.41 -1.59 -1.89
CA ASN A 268 14.72 -1.11 -0.72
C ASN A 268 13.69 -2.12 -0.17
N ILE A 269 13.64 -3.41 -0.54
CA ILE A 269 12.74 -4.37 0.13
C ILE A 269 13.37 -4.87 1.44
N GLN A 270 14.64 -5.28 1.40
CA GLN A 270 15.47 -5.60 2.56
C GLN A 270 16.68 -4.66 2.64
N GLY A 271 16.41 -3.36 2.52
CA GLY A 271 17.40 -2.28 2.52
C GLY A 271 16.70 -0.92 2.73
N GLY A 272 17.49 0.15 2.82
CA GLY A 272 16.97 1.52 2.96
C GLY A 272 16.42 1.86 4.35
N GLU A 273 15.43 2.77 4.41
CA GLU A 273 14.77 3.18 5.66
C GLU A 273 14.17 1.95 6.36
N GLY A 274 14.47 1.74 7.64
CA GLY A 274 13.97 0.60 8.42
C GLY A 274 14.77 -0.69 8.32
N TYR A 275 15.84 -0.70 7.51
CA TYR A 275 16.81 -1.80 7.44
C TYR A 275 18.23 -1.28 7.64
N ASP A 276 18.71 -0.44 6.73
CA ASP A 276 20.07 0.10 6.78
C ASP A 276 20.15 1.30 7.72
N TRP A 277 19.12 2.16 7.69
CA TRP A 277 19.12 3.45 8.37
C TRP A 277 17.71 3.91 8.78
N TYR A 278 17.65 4.96 9.59
CA TYR A 278 16.44 5.69 9.94
C TYR A 278 16.73 7.20 10.04
N TYR A 279 15.68 8.02 10.14
CA TYR A 279 15.81 9.44 10.46
C TYR A 279 15.53 9.69 11.94
N HIS A 280 16.51 10.26 12.65
CA HIS A 280 16.40 10.55 14.08
C HIS A 280 15.64 11.86 14.38
N ALA A 281 15.45 12.71 13.35
CA ALA A 281 14.77 14.00 13.48
C ALA A 281 14.21 14.48 12.12
N PRO A 282 13.19 15.34 12.11
CA PRO A 282 12.64 15.92 10.87
C PRO A 282 13.67 16.71 10.04
N GLU A 283 14.61 17.40 10.69
CA GLU A 283 15.69 18.13 10.02
C GLU A 283 16.64 17.17 9.30
N ALA A 284 16.91 16.01 9.89
CA ALA A 284 17.71 14.96 9.27
C ALA A 284 16.99 14.36 8.06
N GLU A 285 15.67 14.16 8.15
CA GLU A 285 14.84 13.69 7.03
C GLU A 285 14.85 14.67 5.84
N ALA A 286 14.69 15.97 6.13
CA ALA A 286 14.69 17.03 5.13
C ALA A 286 16.03 17.13 4.37
N ALA A 287 17.15 16.87 5.04
CA ALA A 287 18.49 16.90 4.46
C ALA A 287 19.01 15.51 4.01
N GLN A 288 18.17 14.46 4.10
CA GLN A 288 18.56 13.06 3.88
C GLN A 288 19.79 12.60 4.69
N LEU A 289 19.95 13.09 5.93
CA LEU A 289 20.97 12.67 6.89
C LEU A 289 20.57 11.33 7.56
N ARG A 290 20.86 10.24 6.85
CA ARG A 290 20.51 8.86 7.23
C ARG A 290 21.36 8.37 8.40
N THR A 291 20.71 7.92 9.48
CA THR A 291 21.38 7.36 10.67
C THR A 291 21.40 5.84 10.60
N PRO A 292 22.57 5.17 10.62
CA PRO A 292 22.64 3.71 10.52
C PRO A 292 21.93 2.99 11.66
N ILE A 293 21.22 1.90 11.35
CA ILE A 293 20.63 1.00 12.36
C ILE A 293 21.71 0.01 12.81
N THR A 294 22.12 0.12 14.08
CA THR A 294 23.20 -0.69 14.68
C THR A 294 22.79 -1.23 16.06
N ASP A 295 23.50 -2.24 16.53
CA ASP A 295 23.35 -2.79 17.88
C ASP A 295 24.73 -3.10 18.47
N ALA A 296 25.43 -2.08 18.96
CA ALA A 296 26.81 -2.25 19.42
C ALA A 296 26.93 -3.17 20.65
N ALA A 297 25.86 -3.31 21.44
CA ALA A 297 25.88 -4.08 22.68
C ALA A 297 25.88 -5.60 22.43
N HIS A 298 25.08 -6.08 21.48
CA HIS A 298 24.92 -7.53 21.23
C HIS A 298 25.20 -7.94 19.78
N ASN A 299 25.51 -7.00 18.90
CA ASN A 299 25.75 -7.23 17.47
C ASN A 299 24.55 -7.88 16.74
N GLU A 300 23.34 -7.51 17.14
CA GLU A 300 22.08 -7.99 16.57
C GLU A 300 21.26 -6.83 15.99
N PRO A 301 21.75 -6.09 14.97
CA PRO A 301 21.04 -4.92 14.46
C PRO A 301 19.65 -5.25 13.88
N TRP A 302 19.43 -6.50 13.46
CA TRP A 302 18.18 -7.01 12.91
C TRP A 302 16.98 -6.86 13.87
N VAL A 303 17.21 -6.85 15.18
CA VAL A 303 16.12 -6.69 16.17
C VAL A 303 15.47 -5.30 16.10
N TRP A 304 16.20 -4.32 15.54
CA TRP A 304 15.74 -2.94 15.36
C TRP A 304 15.26 -2.65 13.92
N ARG A 305 15.26 -3.65 13.04
CA ARG A 305 14.95 -3.50 11.61
C ARG A 305 13.60 -4.14 11.30
N TYR A 306 12.56 -3.33 11.17
CA TYR A 306 11.23 -3.82 10.83
C TYR A 306 11.13 -4.41 9.41
N LYS A 307 12.17 -4.26 8.56
CA LYS A 307 12.23 -4.88 7.22
C LYS A 307 13.05 -6.17 7.19
N ASP A 308 13.74 -6.48 8.28
CA ASP A 308 14.64 -7.64 8.36
C ASP A 308 13.86 -8.93 8.66
N ILE A 309 12.88 -9.21 7.80
CA ILE A 309 12.00 -10.37 7.86
C ILE A 309 12.81 -11.66 7.85
N THR A 310 13.91 -11.72 7.08
CA THR A 310 14.74 -12.92 6.99
C THR A 310 15.43 -13.24 8.31
N ASN A 311 16.09 -12.27 8.96
CA ASN A 311 16.72 -12.55 10.24
C ASN A 311 15.69 -12.80 11.34
N TRP A 312 14.55 -12.10 11.33
CA TRP A 312 13.45 -12.38 12.26
C TRP A 312 12.95 -13.84 12.11
N TRP A 313 12.69 -14.29 10.89
CA TRP A 313 12.16 -15.64 10.66
C TRP A 313 13.16 -16.78 10.92
N THR A 314 14.46 -16.54 10.71
CA THR A 314 15.52 -17.56 10.82
C THR A 314 16.21 -17.63 12.18
N ARG A 315 15.97 -16.70 13.10
CA ARG A 315 16.72 -16.62 14.36
C ARG A 315 15.86 -16.91 15.57
N THR A 316 16.50 -17.42 16.63
CA THR A 316 15.87 -17.50 17.93
C THR A 316 15.70 -16.09 18.51
N HIS A 317 14.54 -15.82 19.08
CA HIS A 317 14.22 -14.52 19.63
C HIS A 317 14.57 -14.46 21.11
N HIS A 318 15.33 -13.45 21.51
CA HIS A 318 15.67 -13.22 22.91
C HIS A 318 15.27 -11.80 23.29
N GLY A 319 14.31 -11.68 24.20
CA GLY A 319 13.88 -10.39 24.73
C GLY A 319 15.04 -9.67 25.43
N ARG A 320 14.88 -8.36 25.63
CA ARG A 320 15.79 -7.54 26.41
C ARG A 320 15.00 -6.87 27.53
N VAL A 321 15.50 -6.97 28.75
CA VAL A 321 14.94 -6.28 29.92
C VAL A 321 15.99 -5.32 30.44
N ASN A 322 15.66 -4.04 30.52
CA ASN A 322 16.58 -2.94 30.80
C ASN A 322 17.83 -2.97 29.90
N GLY A 323 17.66 -3.28 28.61
CA GLY A 323 18.75 -3.44 27.63
C GLY A 323 19.59 -4.72 27.76
N VAL A 324 19.32 -5.57 28.76
CA VAL A 324 20.03 -6.83 28.98
C VAL A 324 19.31 -7.95 28.22
N ARG A 325 20.01 -8.60 27.30
CA ARG A 325 19.51 -9.74 26.52
C ARG A 325 19.28 -10.95 27.43
N ASN A 326 18.09 -11.54 27.34
CA ASN A 326 17.74 -12.75 28.07
C ASN A 326 18.57 -13.95 27.61
N GLU A 327 18.93 -14.84 28.53
CA GLU A 327 19.65 -16.08 28.23
C GLU A 327 18.77 -17.04 27.42
N ASP A 328 17.54 -17.27 27.88
CA ASP A 328 16.58 -18.14 27.22
C ASP A 328 15.86 -17.42 26.07
N PRO A 329 15.60 -18.12 24.95
CA PRO A 329 14.77 -17.59 23.88
C PRO A 329 13.28 -17.60 24.24
N THR A 330 12.47 -16.93 23.44
CA THR A 330 11.01 -17.04 23.49
C THR A 330 10.53 -18.39 22.93
N ALA A 331 9.22 -18.59 22.89
CA ALA A 331 8.60 -19.77 22.28
C ALA A 331 8.70 -19.82 20.74
N TRP A 332 9.14 -18.73 20.08
CA TRP A 332 9.30 -18.73 18.62
C TRP A 332 10.38 -19.74 18.20
N MET A 333 10.00 -20.60 17.26
CA MET A 333 10.91 -21.54 16.62
C MET A 333 11.23 -21.03 15.21
N PRO A 334 12.52 -20.82 14.88
CA PRO A 334 12.94 -20.45 13.53
C PRO A 334 12.36 -21.38 12.48
N GLY A 335 11.95 -20.83 11.34
CA GLY A 335 11.46 -21.63 10.22
C GLY A 335 10.15 -22.38 10.46
N SER A 336 9.46 -22.17 11.59
CA SER A 336 8.35 -23.04 12.00
C SER A 336 7.03 -22.80 11.26
N LYS A 337 6.78 -21.56 10.81
CA LYS A 337 5.53 -21.17 10.13
C LYS A 337 5.81 -20.21 8.98
N PRO A 338 5.06 -20.30 7.87
CA PRO A 338 5.21 -19.33 6.78
C PRO A 338 4.68 -17.96 7.18
N ILE A 339 5.18 -16.94 6.51
CA ILE A 339 4.66 -15.57 6.56
C ILE A 339 3.77 -15.35 5.36
N TRP A 340 2.59 -14.78 5.61
CA TRP A 340 1.66 -14.33 4.57
C TRP A 340 1.61 -12.82 4.59
N PHE A 341 1.75 -12.18 3.43
CA PHE A 341 1.38 -10.78 3.28
C PHE A 341 -0.15 -10.70 3.18
N THR A 342 -0.79 -10.47 4.33
CA THR A 342 -2.25 -10.37 4.47
C THR A 342 -2.80 -9.09 3.86
N GLU A 343 -1.94 -8.08 3.75
CA GLU A 343 -2.08 -6.94 2.84
C GLU A 343 -0.71 -6.57 2.25
N LEU A 344 -0.72 -6.06 1.02
CA LEU A 344 0.38 -5.29 0.43
C LEU A 344 -0.16 -4.35 -0.65
N GLY A 345 0.56 -3.27 -0.93
CA GLY A 345 0.19 -2.33 -1.99
C GLY A 345 0.72 -0.94 -1.71
N CYS A 346 0.59 -0.06 -2.69
CA CYS A 346 0.72 1.37 -2.46
C CYS A 346 -0.38 2.13 -3.21
N ALA A 347 -0.66 3.33 -2.73
CA ALA A 347 -1.59 4.25 -3.38
C ALA A 347 -1.08 4.66 -4.77
N ALA A 348 -2.01 4.88 -5.72
CA ALA A 348 -1.68 5.44 -7.04
C ALA A 348 -1.42 6.95 -6.98
N VAL A 349 -0.44 7.33 -6.18
CA VAL A 349 -0.01 8.72 -5.96
C VAL A 349 1.48 8.78 -6.26
N ASP A 350 1.92 9.88 -6.86
CA ASP A 350 3.32 10.22 -7.03
C ASP A 350 4.11 9.93 -5.75
N LYS A 351 5.22 9.18 -5.86
CA LYS A 351 6.03 8.73 -4.71
C LYS A 351 5.27 7.89 -3.68
N GLY A 352 4.23 7.17 -4.10
CA GLY A 352 3.46 6.22 -3.28
C GLY A 352 4.32 5.20 -2.53
N THR A 353 5.44 4.79 -3.12
CA THR A 353 6.42 3.87 -2.53
C THR A 353 7.19 4.45 -1.34
N ASN A 354 7.21 5.77 -1.13
CA ASN A 354 7.85 6.40 0.03
C ASN A 354 7.07 6.11 1.33
N GLN A 355 5.74 5.99 1.26
CA GLN A 355 4.89 5.58 2.37
C GLN A 355 3.70 4.76 1.87
N PRO A 356 3.88 3.47 1.59
CA PRO A 356 2.85 2.62 1.01
C PRO A 356 1.57 2.51 1.86
N ASN A 357 1.68 2.74 3.18
CA ASN A 357 0.57 2.70 4.14
C ASN A 357 -0.35 3.93 4.07
N ARG A 358 0.02 4.99 3.34
CA ARG A 358 -0.76 6.23 3.31
C ARG A 358 -1.97 6.11 2.41
N PHE A 359 -3.14 6.44 2.98
CA PHE A 359 -4.40 6.59 2.27
C PHE A 359 -4.79 8.07 2.26
N LEU A 360 -5.18 8.58 1.08
CA LEU A 360 -5.77 9.90 0.98
C LEU A 360 -7.31 9.78 1.11
N ASP A 361 -7.81 10.03 2.31
CA ASP A 361 -9.24 10.18 2.60
C ASP A 361 -9.48 11.46 3.40
N ALA A 362 -10.01 12.51 2.77
CA ALA A 362 -10.19 13.81 3.42
C ALA A 362 -11.05 13.75 4.71
N LYS A 363 -11.77 12.65 4.95
CA LYS A 363 -12.61 12.45 6.12
C LYS A 363 -11.84 11.98 7.35
N SER A 364 -10.65 11.38 7.22
CA SER A 364 -9.93 10.75 8.34
C SER A 364 -8.77 11.61 8.86
N SER A 365 -8.50 11.55 10.17
CA SER A 365 -7.32 12.14 10.77
C SER A 365 -6.00 11.48 10.35
N GLU A 366 -6.05 10.26 9.83
CA GLU A 366 -4.87 9.51 9.35
C GLU A 366 -4.54 9.79 7.87
N SER A 367 -5.39 10.59 7.22
CA SER A 367 -5.25 11.01 5.84
C SER A 367 -3.96 11.78 5.60
N GLY A 368 -3.26 11.41 4.54
CA GLY A 368 -2.07 12.13 4.12
C GLY A 368 -1.56 11.63 2.79
N LEU A 369 -0.88 12.50 2.08
CA LEU A 369 -0.06 12.08 0.94
C LEU A 369 1.19 11.36 1.45
N PRO A 370 1.72 10.41 0.67
CA PRO A 370 3.06 9.88 0.90
C PRO A 370 4.10 11.00 1.03
N LYS A 371 5.18 10.73 1.76
CA LYS A 371 6.27 11.68 1.98
C LYS A 371 6.79 12.22 0.64
N TYR A 372 6.93 13.54 0.55
CA TYR A 372 7.47 14.28 -0.60
C TYR A 372 6.68 14.17 -1.90
N SER A 373 5.51 13.53 -1.91
CA SER A 373 4.63 13.51 -3.09
C SER A 373 4.34 14.92 -3.59
N ASN A 374 4.34 15.09 -4.91
CA ASN A 374 3.97 16.35 -5.54
C ASN A 374 2.48 16.67 -5.31
N GLY A 375 2.22 17.85 -4.76
CA GLY A 375 0.90 18.33 -4.33
C GLY A 375 1.01 19.07 -2.99
N ARG A 376 0.19 20.09 -2.77
CA ARG A 376 0.04 20.68 -1.44
C ARG A 376 -0.73 19.71 -0.54
N ARG A 377 -0.51 19.76 0.79
CA ARG A 377 -1.34 19.03 1.78
C ARG A 377 -2.85 19.30 1.65
N ASP A 378 -3.24 20.43 1.02
CA ASP A 378 -4.63 20.84 0.76
C ASP A 378 -5.11 20.59 -0.69
N SER A 379 -4.23 20.11 -1.58
CA SER A 379 -4.58 19.69 -2.94
C SER A 379 -4.43 18.18 -3.05
N ASN A 380 -5.35 17.53 -3.77
CA ASN A 380 -5.17 16.13 -4.14
C ASN A 380 -3.77 15.91 -4.74
N GLY A 381 -3.04 14.89 -4.29
CA GLY A 381 -1.70 14.58 -4.79
C GLY A 381 -1.72 14.30 -6.30
N ARG A 382 -0.55 14.26 -6.94
CA ARG A 382 -0.49 13.86 -8.36
C ARG A 382 -0.79 12.36 -8.49
N ARG A 383 -1.84 11.99 -9.25
CA ARG A 383 -2.15 10.58 -9.53
C ARG A 383 -1.00 9.93 -10.33
N ASP A 384 -0.63 8.73 -9.92
CA ASP A 384 0.40 7.94 -10.57
C ASP A 384 0.05 6.44 -10.51
N ASP A 385 -0.58 5.93 -11.57
CA ASP A 385 -0.93 4.51 -11.65
C ASP A 385 0.31 3.65 -11.98
N PHE A 386 1.39 4.25 -12.51
CA PHE A 386 2.58 3.51 -12.91
C PHE A 386 3.44 3.15 -11.69
N ILE A 387 3.60 4.04 -10.71
CA ILE A 387 4.31 3.71 -9.47
C ILE A 387 3.64 2.57 -8.70
N GLN A 388 2.30 2.52 -8.67
CA GLN A 388 1.55 1.40 -8.07
C GLN A 388 1.89 0.08 -8.76
N ARG A 389 1.95 0.08 -10.10
CA ARG A 389 2.36 -1.11 -10.86
C ARG A 389 3.81 -1.50 -10.56
N GLN A 390 4.72 -0.53 -10.47
CA GLN A 390 6.14 -0.79 -10.22
C GLN A 390 6.38 -1.32 -8.81
N TYR A 391 5.66 -0.84 -7.79
CA TYR A 391 5.65 -1.42 -6.44
C TYR A 391 5.29 -2.91 -6.49
N LEU A 392 4.18 -3.27 -7.14
CA LEU A 392 3.74 -4.65 -7.22
C LEU A 392 4.76 -5.52 -7.97
N ARG A 393 5.31 -5.03 -9.08
CA ARG A 393 6.36 -5.74 -9.81
C ARG A 393 7.60 -5.96 -8.94
N ALA A 394 8.07 -4.94 -8.21
CA ALA A 394 9.23 -5.06 -7.33
C ALA A 394 8.99 -6.14 -6.25
N MET A 395 7.84 -6.08 -5.56
CA MET A 395 7.49 -7.05 -4.51
C MET A 395 7.40 -8.48 -5.03
N TYR A 396 6.69 -8.69 -6.15
CA TYR A 396 6.52 -10.03 -6.71
C TYR A 396 7.81 -10.57 -7.31
N ASP A 397 8.59 -9.76 -8.03
CA ASP A 397 9.86 -10.20 -8.60
C ASP A 397 10.85 -10.59 -7.49
N TYR A 398 10.96 -9.78 -6.42
CA TYR A 398 11.92 -10.01 -5.35
C TYR A 398 11.61 -11.26 -4.53
N TRP A 399 10.37 -11.40 -4.05
CA TRP A 399 10.00 -12.51 -3.16
C TRP A 399 9.70 -13.82 -3.90
N ASN A 400 9.51 -13.81 -5.22
CA ASN A 400 9.47 -15.05 -6.01
C ASN A 400 10.87 -15.54 -6.42
N ASP A 401 11.91 -14.73 -6.23
CA ASP A 401 13.29 -15.19 -6.41
C ASP A 401 13.71 -16.06 -5.22
N PRO A 402 14.03 -17.36 -5.43
CA PRO A 402 14.49 -18.25 -4.37
C PRO A 402 15.78 -17.77 -3.67
N ALA A 403 16.55 -16.87 -4.29
CA ALA A 403 17.73 -16.26 -3.67
C ALA A 403 17.37 -15.35 -2.47
N HIS A 404 16.16 -14.77 -2.46
CA HIS A 404 15.69 -13.90 -1.37
C HIS A 404 14.65 -14.59 -0.46
N ASN A 405 13.87 -15.51 -1.01
CA ASN A 405 12.80 -16.20 -0.27
C ASN A 405 13.17 -17.66 0.03
N ILE A 406 13.87 -17.83 1.13
CA ILE A 406 14.44 -19.11 1.55
C ILE A 406 13.38 -20.12 1.99
N THR A 407 13.73 -21.40 1.89
CA THR A 407 12.99 -22.52 2.49
C THR A 407 13.85 -23.10 3.60
N ASP A 408 13.27 -23.27 4.78
CA ASP A 408 13.97 -23.88 5.91
C ASP A 408 14.21 -25.36 5.60
N VAL A 409 15.44 -25.82 5.84
CA VAL A 409 15.87 -27.18 5.47
C VAL A 409 15.34 -28.22 6.44
N GLU A 410 15.07 -27.85 7.70
CA GLU A 410 14.61 -28.76 8.74
C GLU A 410 13.09 -28.94 8.70
N THR A 411 12.35 -27.82 8.58
CA THR A 411 10.87 -27.84 8.57
C THR A 411 10.29 -28.00 7.17
N GLY A 412 11.05 -27.65 6.13
CA GLY A 412 10.58 -27.61 4.74
C GLY A 412 9.63 -26.45 4.44
N VAL A 413 9.45 -25.51 5.37
CA VAL A 413 8.56 -24.35 5.22
C VAL A 413 9.26 -23.25 4.41
N GLN A 414 8.59 -22.71 3.39
CA GLN A 414 9.06 -21.51 2.70
C GLN A 414 8.72 -20.26 3.52
N MET A 415 9.67 -19.33 3.63
CA MET A 415 9.55 -18.15 4.48
C MET A 415 8.34 -17.28 4.12
N ILE A 416 8.28 -16.76 2.90
CA ILE A 416 7.13 -15.99 2.41
C ILE A 416 6.33 -16.86 1.44
N ASP A 417 5.04 -17.06 1.70
CA ASP A 417 4.14 -17.68 0.73
C ASP A 417 3.53 -16.62 -0.18
N MET A 418 4.18 -16.36 -1.33
CA MET A 418 3.69 -15.38 -2.31
C MET A 418 2.40 -15.83 -3.03
N SER A 419 2.00 -17.10 -2.94
CA SER A 419 0.66 -17.52 -3.39
C SER A 419 -0.45 -17.02 -2.46
N ARG A 420 -0.06 -16.52 -1.27
CA ARG A 420 -0.91 -15.96 -0.22
C ARG A 420 -0.59 -14.49 0.07
N ALA A 421 -0.04 -13.79 -0.93
CA ALA A 421 0.16 -12.34 -0.91
C ALA A 421 -1.10 -11.61 -1.41
N HIS A 422 -1.79 -10.90 -0.53
CA HIS A 422 -3.08 -10.26 -0.83
C HIS A 422 -2.88 -8.79 -1.15
N VAL A 423 -3.19 -8.39 -2.40
CA VAL A 423 -3.03 -6.99 -2.82
C VAL A 423 -4.23 -6.16 -2.38
N TRP A 424 -3.99 -5.14 -1.58
CA TRP A 424 -4.96 -4.12 -1.26
C TRP A 424 -5.00 -3.09 -2.42
N ALA A 425 -6.12 -2.83 -3.08
CA ALA A 425 -7.43 -3.46 -2.90
C ALA A 425 -8.19 -3.69 -4.20
N TRP A 426 -9.16 -4.61 -4.16
CA TRP A 426 -10.15 -4.79 -5.22
C TRP A 426 -11.55 -4.58 -4.66
N ASP A 427 -12.28 -3.58 -5.17
CA ASP A 427 -13.65 -3.29 -4.75
C ASP A 427 -14.65 -4.24 -5.44
N ALA A 428 -15.65 -4.69 -4.70
CA ALA A 428 -16.72 -5.54 -5.23
C ALA A 428 -17.72 -4.77 -6.10
N ARG A 429 -17.81 -3.44 -5.95
CA ARG A 429 -18.62 -2.59 -6.82
C ARG A 429 -18.04 -2.61 -8.25
N PRO A 430 -18.88 -2.74 -9.29
CA PRO A 430 -18.40 -2.88 -10.66
C PRO A 430 -17.77 -1.58 -11.16
N PHE A 431 -16.60 -1.70 -11.79
CA PHE A 431 -16.01 -0.62 -12.58
C PHE A 431 -16.76 -0.49 -13.93
N PRO A 432 -17.07 0.71 -14.44
CA PRO A 432 -16.67 2.03 -13.95
C PRO A 432 -17.70 2.69 -13.00
N TRP A 433 -18.81 2.03 -12.67
CA TRP A 433 -19.80 2.60 -11.75
C TRP A 433 -19.15 2.98 -10.42
N PHE A 434 -18.33 2.12 -9.82
CA PHE A 434 -17.33 2.62 -8.88
C PHE A 434 -16.06 2.97 -9.69
N PRO A 435 -15.56 4.21 -9.60
CA PRO A 435 -15.94 5.30 -8.68
C PRO A 435 -17.04 6.27 -9.17
N GLY A 436 -17.55 6.15 -10.41
CA GLY A 436 -18.35 7.18 -11.08
C GLY A 436 -19.76 7.50 -10.52
N ASN A 437 -20.42 6.60 -9.79
CA ASN A 437 -21.79 6.79 -9.30
C ASN A 437 -21.81 7.46 -7.92
N LEU A 438 -21.47 8.75 -7.91
CA LEU A 438 -21.37 9.57 -6.69
C LEU A 438 -22.72 9.94 -6.05
N ASP A 439 -23.82 9.80 -6.80
CA ASP A 439 -25.18 9.93 -6.27
C ASP A 439 -25.47 8.82 -5.26
N LEU A 440 -24.99 7.60 -5.53
CA LEU A 440 -25.16 6.45 -4.66
C LEU A 440 -24.04 6.36 -3.59
N TRP A 441 -22.77 6.54 -3.99
CA TRP A 441 -21.59 6.33 -3.13
C TRP A 441 -20.85 7.63 -2.82
N SER A 442 -20.22 7.73 -1.63
CA SER A 442 -19.66 8.99 -1.11
C SER A 442 -18.14 9.04 -1.12
N ASP A 443 -17.50 8.00 -1.64
CA ASP A 443 -16.09 7.68 -1.53
C ASP A 443 -15.37 7.58 -2.89
N GLY A 444 -16.07 7.82 -4.00
CA GLY A 444 -15.46 7.76 -5.33
C GLY A 444 -14.33 8.78 -5.55
N ALA A 445 -14.32 9.90 -4.82
CA ALA A 445 -13.22 10.87 -4.86
C ALA A 445 -11.88 10.32 -4.32
N ASN A 446 -11.91 9.24 -3.53
CA ASN A 446 -10.70 8.61 -2.99
C ASN A 446 -10.05 7.68 -4.03
N TYR A 447 -10.81 7.17 -5.02
CA TYR A 447 -10.31 6.20 -5.99
C TYR A 447 -9.03 6.65 -6.71
N PRO A 448 -8.94 7.87 -7.30
CA PRO A 448 -7.76 8.30 -8.07
C PRO A 448 -6.45 8.24 -7.29
N PHE A 449 -6.50 8.29 -5.95
CA PHE A 449 -5.35 8.37 -5.05
C PHE A 449 -5.30 7.21 -4.05
N GLY A 450 -6.16 6.22 -4.21
CA GLY A 450 -6.18 5.04 -3.34
C GLY A 450 -5.51 3.83 -3.98
N HIS A 451 -5.53 2.73 -3.23
CA HIS A 451 -4.87 1.48 -3.59
C HIS A 451 -5.67 0.62 -4.58
N TRP A 452 -6.93 0.98 -4.89
CA TRP A 452 -7.80 0.19 -5.74
C TRP A 452 -7.18 -0.16 -7.10
N LEU A 453 -7.32 -1.42 -7.48
CA LEU A 453 -6.84 -1.98 -8.75
C LEU A 453 -7.91 -2.01 -9.85
N ASN A 454 -9.18 -1.81 -9.48
CA ASN A 454 -10.32 -1.76 -10.39
C ASN A 454 -10.01 -0.79 -11.54
N GLY A 455 -10.14 -1.23 -12.80
CA GLY A 455 -9.88 -0.39 -13.98
C GLY A 455 -8.40 -0.10 -14.31
N ARG A 456 -7.45 -0.39 -13.40
CA ARG A 456 -6.01 -0.12 -13.62
C ARG A 456 -5.22 -1.31 -14.13
N THR A 457 -5.63 -2.52 -13.73
CA THR A 457 -4.89 -3.77 -14.01
C THR A 457 -4.85 -4.18 -15.48
N SER A 458 -5.77 -3.68 -16.31
CA SER A 458 -5.81 -3.96 -17.75
C SER A 458 -4.77 -3.18 -18.56
N ALA A 459 -4.19 -2.12 -17.99
CA ALA A 459 -3.23 -1.29 -18.69
C ALA A 459 -1.87 -1.99 -18.86
N ARG A 460 -1.07 -1.56 -19.84
CA ARG A 460 0.26 -2.12 -20.14
C ARG A 460 1.37 -1.13 -19.83
N SER A 461 2.57 -1.62 -19.54
CA SER A 461 3.73 -0.73 -19.44
C SER A 461 4.10 -0.26 -20.84
N LEU A 462 4.52 1.00 -20.95
CA LEU A 462 5.02 1.57 -22.20
C LEU A 462 6.12 0.70 -22.81
N ALA A 463 7.06 0.25 -21.96
CA ALA A 463 8.11 -0.70 -22.30
C ALA A 463 7.57 -1.93 -23.05
N SER A 464 6.54 -2.60 -22.51
CA SER A 464 5.98 -3.81 -23.12
C SER A 464 5.28 -3.55 -24.46
N VAL A 465 4.69 -2.36 -24.65
CA VAL A 465 4.03 -2.00 -25.92
C VAL A 465 5.07 -1.68 -26.99
N VAL A 466 6.12 -0.95 -26.64
CA VAL A 466 7.24 -0.63 -27.55
C VAL A 466 7.97 -1.91 -27.98
N GLU A 467 8.29 -2.78 -27.01
CA GLU A 467 8.94 -4.07 -27.27
C GLU A 467 8.11 -4.94 -28.23
N GLU A 468 6.79 -5.02 -28.04
CA GLU A 468 5.90 -5.76 -28.94
C GLU A 468 5.91 -5.21 -30.38
N ILE A 469 5.91 -3.88 -30.54
CA ILE A 469 5.96 -3.25 -31.87
C ILE A 469 7.29 -3.55 -32.58
N CYS A 470 8.41 -3.48 -31.84
CA CYS A 470 9.73 -3.83 -32.34
C CYS A 470 9.82 -5.32 -32.73
N ALA A 471 9.38 -6.22 -31.85
CA ALA A 471 9.40 -7.66 -32.07
C ALA A 471 8.57 -8.07 -33.30
N ARG A 472 7.37 -7.49 -33.47
CA ARG A 472 6.52 -7.69 -34.67
C ARG A 472 7.19 -7.24 -35.96
N SER A 473 8.16 -6.33 -35.86
CA SER A 473 8.92 -5.80 -36.99
C SER A 473 10.27 -6.52 -37.18
N GLY A 474 10.53 -7.58 -36.41
CA GLY A 474 11.77 -8.38 -36.47
C GLY A 474 12.95 -7.79 -35.70
N VAL A 475 12.74 -6.75 -34.88
CA VAL A 475 13.79 -6.14 -34.05
C VAL A 475 13.66 -6.65 -32.62
N THR A 476 14.57 -7.53 -32.21
CA THR A 476 14.57 -8.15 -30.87
C THR A 476 15.65 -7.59 -29.95
N GLU A 477 16.73 -7.03 -30.51
CA GLU A 477 17.79 -6.36 -29.76
C GLU A 477 17.34 -4.95 -29.36
N VAL A 478 16.46 -4.88 -28.38
CA VAL A 478 15.90 -3.63 -27.84
C VAL A 478 16.17 -3.51 -26.35
N ASP A 479 16.48 -2.31 -25.90
CA ASP A 479 16.50 -1.96 -24.47
C ASP A 479 15.38 -0.98 -24.18
N VAL A 480 14.46 -1.40 -23.30
CA VAL A 480 13.30 -0.62 -22.84
C VAL A 480 13.31 -0.44 -21.32
N SER A 481 14.44 -0.73 -20.66
CA SER A 481 14.58 -0.69 -19.20
C SER A 481 14.35 0.71 -18.61
N ARG A 482 14.60 1.76 -19.40
CA ARG A 482 14.41 3.17 -19.04
C ARG A 482 13.14 3.78 -19.63
N LEU A 483 12.16 2.96 -20.03
CA LEU A 483 10.83 3.42 -20.43
C LEU A 483 9.86 3.38 -19.26
N TYR A 484 9.47 4.57 -18.82
CA TYR A 484 8.53 4.76 -17.73
C TYR A 484 7.22 5.32 -18.26
N GLY A 485 6.12 4.60 -18.00
CA GLY A 485 4.80 5.01 -18.45
C GLY A 485 3.80 3.87 -18.51
N LEU A 486 2.53 4.23 -18.41
CA LEU A 486 1.40 3.33 -18.49
C LEU A 486 0.56 3.64 -19.73
N VAL A 487 0.29 2.62 -20.54
CA VAL A 487 -0.56 2.68 -21.74
C VAL A 487 -1.90 2.04 -21.40
N ARG A 488 -2.95 2.85 -21.27
CA ARG A 488 -4.31 2.40 -20.92
C ARG A 488 -5.04 1.79 -22.11
N GLY A 489 -4.83 2.37 -23.29
CA GLY A 489 -5.37 1.88 -24.55
C GLY A 489 -4.64 2.56 -25.70
N TYR A 490 -4.31 1.80 -26.73
CA TYR A 490 -3.63 2.27 -27.92
C TYR A 490 -4.13 1.48 -29.13
N SER A 491 -4.53 2.19 -30.20
CA SER A 491 -5.09 1.56 -31.41
C SER A 491 -4.26 1.89 -32.64
N VAL A 492 -3.77 0.85 -33.32
CA VAL A 492 -3.06 0.98 -34.61
C VAL A 492 -3.99 0.52 -35.72
N ASN A 493 -4.72 1.47 -36.31
CA ASN A 493 -5.79 1.16 -37.28
C ASN A 493 -5.35 1.32 -38.74
N GLN A 494 -4.13 1.82 -38.98
CA GLN A 494 -3.58 2.04 -40.31
C GLN A 494 -2.47 1.03 -40.59
N ILE A 495 -2.41 0.56 -41.84
CA ILE A 495 -1.30 -0.26 -42.31
C ILE A 495 -0.07 0.66 -42.43
N GLY A 496 0.94 0.43 -41.59
CA GLY A 496 2.15 1.23 -41.53
C GLY A 496 3.32 0.45 -40.94
N GLY A 497 4.51 1.04 -41.00
CA GLY A 497 5.71 0.46 -40.38
C GLY A 497 5.79 0.71 -38.87
N ALA A 498 6.68 -0.01 -38.19
CA ALA A 498 6.93 0.09 -36.74
C ALA A 498 7.08 1.54 -36.26
N ARG A 499 7.84 2.34 -37.01
CA ARG A 499 8.09 3.76 -36.71
C ARG A 499 6.80 4.57 -36.61
N ALA A 500 5.85 4.34 -37.52
CA ALA A 500 4.57 5.05 -37.50
C ALA A 500 3.71 4.64 -36.29
N ALA A 501 3.82 3.38 -35.85
CA ALA A 501 3.17 2.90 -34.62
C ALA A 501 3.88 3.40 -33.34
N LEU A 502 5.20 3.59 -33.38
CA LEU A 502 5.94 4.12 -32.22
C LEU A 502 5.76 5.64 -32.04
N GLN A 503 5.61 6.39 -33.14
CA GLN A 503 5.58 7.85 -33.10
C GLN A 503 4.53 8.45 -32.12
N PRO A 504 3.26 7.98 -32.09
CA PRO A 504 2.28 8.49 -31.13
C PRO A 504 2.70 8.26 -29.66
N LEU A 505 3.30 7.11 -29.37
CA LEU A 505 3.81 6.79 -28.03
C LEU A 505 5.00 7.68 -27.69
N MET A 506 5.93 7.87 -28.62
CA MET A 506 7.09 8.73 -28.40
C MET A 506 6.70 10.18 -28.13
N LEU A 507 5.72 10.71 -28.87
CA LEU A 507 5.20 12.06 -28.67
C LEU A 507 4.46 12.19 -27.34
N ALA A 508 3.61 11.23 -26.97
CA ALA A 508 2.83 11.28 -25.72
C ALA A 508 3.71 11.19 -24.47
N TYR A 509 4.61 10.21 -24.43
CA TYR A 509 5.40 9.90 -23.23
C TYR A 509 6.78 10.56 -23.23
N GLY A 510 7.14 11.31 -24.28
CA GLY A 510 8.44 11.99 -24.37
C GLY A 510 9.60 11.01 -24.44
N VAL A 511 9.52 10.03 -25.33
CA VAL A 511 10.53 8.97 -25.48
C VAL A 511 11.53 9.31 -26.57
N GLU A 512 12.80 9.04 -26.30
CA GLU A 512 13.85 8.99 -27.30
C GLU A 512 14.18 7.56 -27.69
N ALA A 513 14.58 7.37 -28.94
CA ALA A 513 15.06 6.11 -29.48
C ALA A 513 16.42 6.35 -30.14
N ALA A 514 17.44 5.61 -29.71
CA ALA A 514 18.80 5.73 -30.24
C ALA A 514 19.42 4.35 -30.42
N GLU A 515 20.29 4.21 -31.41
CA GLU A 515 21.15 3.03 -31.53
C GLU A 515 22.39 3.22 -30.66
N ARG A 516 22.69 2.22 -29.82
CA ARG A 516 23.88 2.17 -28.97
C ARG A 516 24.44 0.75 -29.01
N GLY A 517 25.62 0.58 -29.61
CA GLY A 517 26.35 -0.70 -29.57
C GLY A 517 25.65 -1.86 -30.27
N GLY A 518 24.84 -1.59 -31.30
CA GLY A 518 24.03 -2.55 -32.04
C GLY A 518 22.63 -2.78 -31.47
N GLN A 519 22.30 -2.15 -30.34
CA GLN A 519 21.00 -2.26 -29.68
C GLN A 519 20.17 -0.99 -29.88
N LEU A 520 18.86 -1.14 -30.10
CA LEU A 520 17.94 0.00 -30.11
C LEU A 520 17.48 0.31 -28.69
N VAL A 521 18.01 1.39 -28.13
CA VAL A 521 17.72 1.84 -26.76
C VAL A 521 16.60 2.87 -26.79
N PHE A 522 15.56 2.62 -26.00
CA PHE A 522 14.46 3.55 -25.75
C PHE A 522 14.54 4.07 -24.32
N ALA A 523 14.44 5.39 -24.15
CA ALA A 523 14.49 6.02 -22.83
C ALA A 523 13.47 7.16 -22.74
N SER A 524 12.82 7.29 -21.58
CA SER A 524 12.03 8.48 -21.24
C SER A 524 12.96 9.67 -21.06
N ARG A 525 12.61 10.84 -21.61
CA ARG A 525 13.37 12.08 -21.39
C ARG A 525 13.17 12.57 -19.96
N ASP A 526 14.27 12.95 -19.32
CA ASP A 526 14.32 13.46 -17.94
C ASP A 526 14.93 14.87 -17.84
N GLY A 527 15.65 15.32 -18.87
CA GLY A 527 16.36 16.59 -18.85
C GLY A 527 17.61 16.58 -17.96
N ALA A 528 18.04 15.40 -17.49
CA ALA A 528 19.22 15.25 -16.67
C ALA A 528 20.48 15.57 -17.50
N THR A 529 21.41 16.31 -16.90
CA THR A 529 22.69 16.62 -17.56
C THR A 529 23.61 15.41 -17.44
N ASP A 530 23.87 14.75 -18.58
CA ASP A 530 24.83 13.65 -18.66
C ASP A 530 26.29 14.16 -18.65
N HIS A 531 26.57 15.20 -19.43
CA HIS A 531 27.92 15.75 -19.59
C HIS A 531 27.92 17.27 -19.69
N VAL A 532 28.86 17.90 -18.98
CA VAL A 532 29.22 19.31 -19.18
C VAL A 532 30.43 19.36 -20.10
N LEU A 533 30.23 19.90 -21.30
CA LEU A 533 31.29 20.04 -22.29
C LEU A 533 32.08 21.34 -22.05
N ASP A 534 33.40 21.22 -22.01
CA ASP A 534 34.32 22.36 -21.99
C ASP A 534 34.40 22.97 -23.41
N PRO A 535 33.99 24.25 -23.60
CA PRO A 535 34.07 24.91 -24.89
C PRO A 535 35.47 24.89 -25.52
N ASP A 536 36.53 24.90 -24.71
CA ASP A 536 37.93 24.88 -25.19
C ASP A 536 38.36 23.49 -25.69
N ARG A 537 37.53 22.46 -25.44
CA ARG A 537 37.77 21.07 -25.85
C ARG A 537 36.86 20.59 -26.98
N LEU A 538 36.06 21.49 -27.57
CA LEU A 538 35.24 21.18 -28.74
C LEU A 538 36.13 20.98 -29.98
N ALA A 539 35.83 19.95 -30.77
CA ALA A 539 36.57 19.65 -32.00
C ALA A 539 36.04 20.48 -33.19
N LEU A 540 36.95 20.94 -34.05
CA LEU A 540 36.63 21.59 -35.32
C LEU A 540 36.96 20.65 -36.47
N THR A 541 36.07 20.55 -37.46
CA THR A 541 36.35 19.86 -38.73
C THR A 541 36.69 20.87 -39.82
N ASP A 542 37.40 20.46 -40.87
CA ASP A 542 37.78 21.33 -42.01
C ASP A 542 36.56 21.95 -42.74
N GLN A 543 35.35 21.47 -42.47
CA GLN A 543 34.09 21.93 -43.04
C GLN A 543 33.38 23.00 -42.18
N GLN A 544 33.95 23.33 -41.01
CA GLN A 544 33.35 24.25 -40.04
C GLN A 544 34.30 25.40 -39.73
N GLU A 545 33.77 26.63 -39.65
CA GLU A 545 34.55 27.83 -39.31
C GLU A 545 34.55 28.15 -37.81
N VAL A 546 33.59 27.61 -37.04
CA VAL A 546 33.42 27.83 -35.60
C VAL A 546 33.18 26.52 -34.87
N THR A 547 33.60 26.45 -33.61
CA THR A 547 33.43 25.27 -32.75
C THR A 547 32.02 25.12 -32.19
N LEU A 548 31.26 26.22 -32.09
CA LEU A 548 29.87 26.23 -31.64
C LEU A 548 29.04 27.20 -32.48
N SER A 549 27.92 26.73 -33.01
CA SER A 549 26.91 27.54 -33.69
C SER A 549 25.59 27.42 -32.95
N LEU A 550 25.02 28.56 -32.55
CA LEU A 550 23.73 28.64 -31.87
C LEU A 550 22.72 29.25 -32.84
N SER A 551 21.65 28.52 -33.12
CA SER A 551 20.54 28.98 -33.94
C SER A 551 19.28 29.11 -33.09
N ARG A 552 18.53 30.20 -33.27
CA ARG A 552 17.26 30.43 -32.60
C ARG A 552 16.17 30.54 -33.67
N ALA A 553 15.14 29.71 -33.55
CA ALA A 553 14.00 29.76 -34.46
C ALA A 553 13.27 31.12 -34.37
N PRO A 554 12.68 31.61 -35.47
CA PRO A 554 11.88 32.83 -35.45
C PRO A 554 10.67 32.70 -34.50
N THR A 555 10.36 33.76 -33.76
CA THR A 555 9.18 33.78 -32.87
C THR A 555 7.87 33.52 -33.62
N ALA A 556 7.79 33.86 -34.91
CA ALA A 556 6.61 33.61 -35.73
C ALA A 556 6.34 32.12 -36.00
N ASP A 557 7.36 31.27 -35.86
CA ASP A 557 7.25 29.81 -36.08
C ASP A 557 7.02 29.04 -34.77
N MET A 558 7.06 29.72 -33.62
CA MET A 558 6.77 29.12 -32.31
C MET A 558 5.27 28.89 -32.14
N ALA A 559 4.90 27.72 -31.63
CA ALA A 559 3.51 27.39 -31.35
C ALA A 559 3.11 27.88 -29.96
N GLY A 560 2.58 29.10 -29.84
CA GLY A 560 2.05 29.60 -28.57
C GLY A 560 0.74 28.95 -28.10
N ARG A 561 0.18 28.03 -28.91
CA ARG A 561 -1.00 27.24 -28.57
C ARG A 561 -0.88 25.83 -29.15
N VAL A 562 -1.03 24.84 -28.28
CA VAL A 562 -0.94 23.42 -28.62
C VAL A 562 -2.22 22.72 -28.24
N ARG A 563 -2.76 21.90 -29.14
CA ARG A 563 -3.99 21.14 -28.95
C ARG A 563 -3.77 19.66 -29.22
N LEU A 564 -4.28 18.82 -28.34
CA LEU A 564 -4.25 17.37 -28.46
C LEU A 564 -5.68 16.80 -28.43
N ASN A 565 -6.03 16.05 -29.46
CA ASN A 565 -7.22 15.19 -29.48
C ASN A 565 -6.86 13.76 -29.05
N TYR A 566 -7.65 13.17 -28.16
CA TYR A 566 -7.46 11.83 -27.60
C TYR A 566 -8.80 11.21 -27.17
N ILE A 567 -8.79 9.94 -26.76
CA ILE A 567 -9.97 9.22 -26.25
C ILE A 567 -9.96 9.25 -24.71
N GLU A 568 -11.05 9.68 -24.06
CA GLU A 568 -11.11 9.78 -22.58
C GLU A 568 -11.27 8.41 -21.91
N ALA A 569 -10.41 8.13 -20.92
CA ALA A 569 -10.34 6.82 -20.26
C ALA A 569 -11.47 6.56 -19.26
N GLU A 570 -11.96 7.59 -18.56
CA GLU A 570 -12.89 7.44 -17.43
C GLU A 570 -14.33 7.89 -17.76
N GLY A 571 -14.62 8.12 -19.04
CA GLY A 571 -15.97 8.31 -19.57
C GLY A 571 -16.37 7.20 -20.55
N ASP A 572 -17.31 7.50 -21.46
CA ASP A 572 -17.79 6.54 -22.48
C ASP A 572 -16.84 6.39 -23.68
N TYR A 573 -15.52 6.54 -23.47
CA TYR A 573 -14.49 6.57 -24.52
C TYR A 573 -14.78 7.61 -25.61
N GLU A 574 -15.26 8.79 -25.21
CA GLU A 574 -15.52 9.90 -26.11
C GLU A 574 -14.22 10.58 -26.56
N LEU A 575 -14.24 11.18 -27.75
CA LEU A 575 -13.16 12.06 -28.20
C LEU A 575 -13.14 13.34 -27.34
N ARG A 576 -12.00 13.62 -26.73
CA ARG A 576 -11.72 14.85 -25.96
C ARG A 576 -10.57 15.63 -26.58
N SER A 577 -10.50 16.91 -26.23
CA SER A 577 -9.41 17.80 -26.59
C SER A 577 -8.85 18.45 -25.33
N ALA A 578 -7.53 18.41 -25.17
CA ALA A 578 -6.78 19.23 -24.24
C ALA A 578 -6.07 20.36 -25.00
N GLU A 579 -5.89 21.51 -24.35
CA GLU A 579 -5.22 22.66 -24.93
C GLU A 579 -4.38 23.37 -23.88
N ALA A 580 -3.16 23.73 -24.27
CA ALA A 580 -2.29 24.62 -23.50
C ALA A 580 -2.00 25.87 -24.33
N ILE A 581 -2.01 27.03 -23.67
CA ILE A 581 -1.80 28.33 -24.29
C ILE A 581 -0.76 29.09 -23.48
N PHE A 582 0.24 29.65 -24.16
CA PHE A 582 1.21 30.53 -23.50
C PHE A 582 0.50 31.81 -23.03
N PRO A 583 0.67 32.28 -21.77
CA PRO A 583 -0.13 33.39 -21.24
C PRO A 583 -0.08 34.68 -22.07
N ASP A 584 1.08 34.96 -22.67
CA ASP A 584 1.32 36.16 -23.50
C ASP A 584 0.95 35.96 -24.97
N GLU A 585 0.35 34.82 -25.34
CA GLU A 585 0.08 34.48 -26.73
C GLU A 585 -1.06 35.31 -27.31
N VAL A 586 -0.76 36.03 -28.40
CA VAL A 586 -1.71 36.88 -29.13
C VAL A 586 -2.09 36.32 -30.51
N SER A 587 -1.37 35.31 -31.01
CA SER A 587 -1.67 34.65 -32.29
C SER A 587 -2.89 33.73 -32.19
N ARG A 588 -3.46 33.41 -33.36
CA ARG A 588 -4.54 32.42 -33.50
C ARG A 588 -4.05 31.09 -34.07
N ALA A 589 -2.75 30.95 -34.33
CA ALA A 589 -2.18 29.70 -34.82
C ALA A 589 -2.31 28.62 -33.75
N VAL A 590 -2.80 27.44 -34.13
CA VAL A 590 -2.96 26.28 -33.25
C VAL A 590 -2.14 25.15 -33.86
N SER A 591 -1.16 24.63 -33.11
CA SER A 591 -0.54 23.35 -33.47
C SER A 591 -1.41 22.22 -32.93
N GLN A 592 -2.06 21.47 -33.82
CA GLN A 592 -3.01 20.43 -33.46
C GLN A 592 -2.47 19.04 -33.82
N SER A 593 -2.51 18.12 -32.86
CA SER A 593 -2.21 16.70 -33.06
C SER A 593 -3.36 15.82 -32.58
N GLU A 594 -3.46 14.63 -33.14
CA GLU A 594 -4.39 13.59 -32.71
C GLU A 594 -3.60 12.32 -32.40
N LEU A 595 -3.82 11.76 -31.22
CA LEU A 595 -3.18 10.53 -30.79
C LEU A 595 -4.25 9.46 -30.59
N PRO A 596 -4.10 8.25 -31.18
CA PRO A 596 -5.04 7.15 -30.98
C PRO A 596 -4.77 6.43 -29.65
N LEU A 597 -4.66 7.23 -28.59
CA LEU A 597 -4.41 6.81 -27.21
C LEU A 597 -5.65 7.08 -26.36
N VAL A 598 -5.89 6.18 -25.43
CA VAL A 598 -6.83 6.38 -24.34
C VAL A 598 -6.06 7.02 -23.18
N LEU A 599 -6.44 8.24 -22.80
CA LEU A 599 -5.77 9.04 -21.78
C LEU A 599 -6.79 9.56 -20.77
N LEU A 600 -6.32 9.86 -19.56
CA LEU A 600 -7.03 10.69 -18.61
C LEU A 600 -7.00 12.15 -19.07
N GLN A 601 -7.99 12.93 -18.64
CA GLN A 601 -7.98 14.38 -18.85
C GLN A 601 -6.69 15.05 -18.34
N SER A 602 -6.21 14.64 -17.16
CA SER A 602 -4.96 15.16 -16.59
C SER A 602 -3.72 14.78 -17.40
N GLU A 603 -3.70 13.57 -17.99
CA GLU A 603 -2.62 13.12 -18.87
C GLU A 603 -2.61 13.94 -20.17
N GLY A 604 -3.78 14.17 -20.78
CA GLY A 604 -3.92 15.01 -21.97
C GLY A 604 -3.45 16.45 -21.74
N GLN A 605 -3.84 17.04 -20.60
CA GLN A 605 -3.39 18.39 -20.20
C GLN A 605 -1.86 18.45 -20.02
N ALA A 606 -1.29 17.52 -19.25
CA ALA A 606 0.15 17.47 -19.00
C ALA A 606 0.97 17.30 -20.29
N ILE A 607 0.48 16.51 -21.26
CA ILE A 607 1.12 16.39 -22.57
C ILE A 607 1.12 17.72 -23.31
N THR A 608 0.00 18.43 -23.36
CA THR A 608 -0.07 19.73 -24.06
C THR A 608 0.78 20.81 -23.41
N GLU A 609 0.85 20.84 -22.08
CA GLU A 609 1.71 21.77 -21.33
C GLU A 609 3.20 21.48 -21.58
N ARG A 610 3.58 20.19 -21.58
CA ARG A 610 4.93 19.77 -21.93
C ARG A 610 5.28 20.14 -23.37
N TRP A 611 4.42 19.84 -24.34
CA TRP A 611 4.66 20.19 -25.75
C TRP A 611 4.77 21.68 -25.97
N LEU A 612 3.96 22.49 -25.29
CA LEU A 612 4.04 23.95 -25.34
C LEU A 612 5.36 24.47 -24.76
N SER A 613 5.91 23.80 -23.76
CA SER A 613 7.19 24.18 -23.13
C SER A 613 8.41 23.70 -23.93
N GLU A 614 8.27 22.61 -24.69
CA GLU A 614 9.31 22.05 -25.57
C GLU A 614 9.39 22.73 -26.94
N ALA A 615 8.27 23.27 -27.45
CA ALA A 615 8.15 23.93 -28.75
C ALA A 615 8.60 25.39 -28.71
#